data_AF-A0A920I5R0-F1
#
_entry.id   AF-A0A920I5R0-F1
#
_cell.length_a   1.000
_cell.length_b   1.000
_cell.length_c   1.000
_cell.angle_alpha   90.00
_cell.angle_beta   90.00
_cell.angle_gamma   90.00
#
_symmetry.space_group_name_H-M   'P 1'
#
loop_
_entity.id
_entity.type
_entity.pdbx_description
1 polymer ?
#
loop_
_entity_poly.entity_id
_entity_poly.type
_entity_poly.pdbx_seq_one_letter_code
_entity_poly.pdbx_strand_id
1 'polypeptide(L)' 'MTAQATLPVVETFHSLQGEGHHSGRSAFFIRLAGCNVGCPWCDTKHSWPENNHPHRSLRVSPLKRRPSAMEQPSR' A
#
# COMPACT_ATOMS: atom_id res chain seq x y z
N MET A 1 -14.12 -18.84 -0.69
CA MET A 1 -14.44 -18.29 -2.03
C MET A 1 -13.42 -17.20 -2.33
N THR A 2 -12.64 -17.33 -3.41
CA THR A 2 -11.65 -16.33 -3.82
C THR A 2 -12.35 -15.23 -4.63
N ALA A 3 -12.19 -13.97 -4.24
CA ALA A 3 -12.69 -12.83 -5.00
C ALA A 3 -11.65 -12.38 -6.04
N GLN A 4 -12.08 -11.78 -7.13
CA GLN A 4 -11.21 -11.02 -8.04
C GLN A 4 -11.36 -9.53 -7.71
N ALA A 5 -10.23 -8.84 -7.55
CA ALA A 5 -10.20 -7.40 -7.35
C ALA A 5 -9.22 -6.78 -8.35
N THR A 6 -9.61 -5.67 -8.95
CA THR A 6 -8.75 -4.90 -9.85
C THR A 6 -8.41 -3.58 -9.17
N LEU A 7 -7.12 -3.28 -9.01
CA LEU A 7 -6.65 -2.08 -8.29
C LEU A 7 -5.76 -1.21 -9.20
N PRO A 8 -5.90 0.12 -9.14
CA PRO A 8 -5.05 1.05 -9.88
C PRO A 8 -3.70 1.19 -9.16
N VAL A 9 -2.61 0.75 -9.81
CA VAL A 9 -1.27 0.70 -9.18
C VAL A 9 -0.34 1.70 -9.85
N VAL A 10 0.19 2.64 -9.06
CA VAL A 10 1.17 3.63 -9.50
C VAL A 10 2.55 2.97 -9.63
N GLU A 11 3.01 2.35 -8.54
CA GLU A 11 4.33 1.73 -8.48
C GLU A 11 4.37 0.61 -7.42
N THR A 12 5.31 -0.31 -7.61
CA THR A 12 5.62 -1.37 -6.64
C THR A 12 7.12 -1.54 -6.55
N PHE A 13 7.66 -1.59 -5.34
CA PHE A 13 9.10 -1.77 -5.12
C PHE A 13 9.38 -2.36 -3.74
N HIS A 14 10.56 -2.94 -3.58
CA HIS A 14 11.04 -3.47 -2.31
C HIS A 14 12.08 -2.51 -1.72
N SER A 15 11.94 -2.14 -0.44
CA SER A 15 12.88 -1.26 0.25
C SER A 15 12.79 -1.43 1.78
N LEU A 16 13.44 -0.55 2.54
CA LEU A 16 13.24 -0.39 3.97
C LEU A 16 12.20 0.71 4.23
N GLN A 17 11.32 0.52 5.21
CA GLN A 17 10.40 1.56 5.68
C GLN A 17 11.18 2.71 6.29
N GLY A 18 10.93 3.94 5.83
CA GLY A 18 11.65 5.12 6.30
C GLY A 18 11.07 5.73 7.58
N GLU A 19 9.77 5.52 7.83
CA GLU A 19 9.01 6.31 8.81
C GLU A 19 8.17 5.48 9.78
N GLY A 20 7.87 6.07 10.94
CA GLY A 20 6.99 5.53 11.97
C GLY A 20 7.57 4.36 12.75
N HIS A 21 6.70 3.59 13.40
CA HIS A 21 7.09 2.48 14.28
C HIS A 21 7.86 1.36 13.55
N HIS A 22 7.68 1.24 12.23
CA HIS A 22 8.32 0.20 11.42
C HIS A 22 9.58 0.68 10.69
N SER A 23 10.09 1.88 10.99
CA SER A 23 11.32 2.41 10.37
C SER A 23 12.48 1.40 10.43
N GLY A 24 13.22 1.29 9.33
CA GLY A 24 14.35 0.37 9.16
C GLY A 24 13.96 -1.07 8.81
N ARG A 25 12.68 -1.42 8.77
CA ARG A 25 12.23 -2.79 8.45
C ARG A 25 12.04 -2.98 6.95
N SER A 26 12.45 -4.15 6.45
CA SER A 26 12.19 -4.55 5.05
C SER A 26 10.70 -4.64 4.78
N ALA A 27 10.28 -4.01 3.69
CA ALA A 27 8.89 -3.90 3.26
C ALA A 27 8.78 -3.91 1.73
N PHE A 28 7.68 -4.47 1.24
CA PHE A 28 7.27 -4.37 -0.15
C PHE A 28 6.15 -3.33 -0.25
N PHE A 29 6.42 -2.25 -0.99
CA PHE A 29 5.51 -1.13 -1.14
C PHE A 29 4.61 -1.33 -2.37
N ILE A 30 3.33 -1.01 -2.19
CA ILE A 30 2.34 -0.95 -3.25
C ILE A 30 1.68 0.42 -3.14
N ARG A 31 1.98 1.33 -4.07
CA ARG A 31 1.32 2.64 -4.13
C ARG A 31 0.11 2.54 -5.05
N LEU A 32 -1.07 2.82 -4.51
CA LEU A 32 -2.31 2.88 -5.28
C LEU A 32 -2.55 4.30 -5.82
N ALA A 33 -3.25 4.38 -6.95
CA ALA A 33 -3.73 5.66 -7.46
C ALA A 33 -5.10 6.01 -6.88
N GLY A 34 -5.47 7.28 -6.94
CA GLY A 34 -6.72 7.80 -6.40
C GLY A 34 -6.51 8.50 -5.05
N CYS A 35 -6.69 9.83 -5.03
CA CYS A 35 -6.71 10.62 -3.80
C CYS A 35 -7.73 11.75 -3.94
N ASN A 36 -8.69 11.81 -3.01
CA ASN A 36 -9.76 12.80 -3.01
C ASN A 36 -9.52 13.97 -2.03
N VAL A 37 -8.39 13.99 -1.31
CA VAL A 37 -8.11 15.03 -0.31
C VAL A 37 -7.63 16.33 -0.95
N GLY A 38 -6.83 16.26 -2.03
CA GLY A 38 -6.41 17.44 -2.77
C GLY A 38 -5.38 18.33 -2.05
N CYS A 39 -4.53 17.76 -1.19
CA CYS A 39 -3.55 18.53 -0.39
C CYS A 39 -2.60 19.38 -1.28
N PRO A 40 -2.47 20.69 -1.04
CA PRO A 40 -1.64 21.55 -1.89
C PRO A 40 -0.13 21.26 -1.74
N TRP A 41 0.30 20.73 -0.59
CA TRP A 41 1.68 20.34 -0.27
C TRP A 41 2.00 18.86 -0.56
N CYS A 42 1.16 18.16 -1.33
CA CYS A 42 1.46 16.78 -1.71
C CYS A 42 2.68 16.72 -2.63
N ASP A 43 3.65 15.89 -2.29
CA ASP A 43 4.84 15.58 -3.08
C ASP A 43 4.55 14.66 -4.28
N THR A 44 3.49 13.85 -4.18
CA THR A 44 3.14 12.76 -5.10
C THR A 44 1.82 13.01 -5.83
N LYS A 45 1.58 14.24 -6.27
CA LYS A 45 0.32 14.66 -6.97
C LYS A 45 -0.02 13.83 -8.21
N HIS A 46 0.98 13.26 -8.87
CA HIS A 46 0.79 12.38 -10.04
C HIS A 46 0.00 11.10 -9.71
N SER A 47 -0.10 10.71 -8.42
CA SER A 47 -0.88 9.56 -7.97
C SER A 47 -2.39 9.83 -7.84
N TRP A 48 -2.82 11.10 -7.91
CA TRP A 48 -4.22 11.46 -7.69
C TRP A 48 -5.20 10.94 -8.74
N PRO A 49 -4.94 11.06 -10.06
CA PRO A 49 -5.88 10.56 -11.08
C PRO A 49 -5.83 9.04 -11.17
N GLU A 50 -6.92 8.38 -10.82
CA GLU A 50 -7.03 6.91 -10.85
C GLU A 50 -6.83 6.32 -12.26
N ASN A 51 -7.47 6.92 -13.26
CA ASN A 51 -7.50 6.42 -14.64
C ASN A 51 -6.16 6.54 -15.38
N ASN A 52 -5.18 7.26 -14.82
CA ASN A 52 -3.87 7.43 -15.45
C ASN A 52 -2.90 6.28 -15.12
N HIS A 53 -3.31 5.32 -14.29
CA HIS A 53 -2.44 4.24 -13.81
C HIS A 53 -2.97 2.86 -14.20
N PRO A 54 -2.07 1.90 -14.46
CA PRO A 54 -2.46 0.56 -14.88
C PRO A 54 -3.23 -0.15 -13.76
N HIS A 55 -4.32 -0.77 -14.17
CA HIS A 55 -5.19 -1.55 -13.30
C HIS A 55 -4.70 -3.00 -13.23
N ARG A 56 -4.32 -3.46 -12.05
CA ARG A 56 -3.81 -4.82 -11.82
C ARG A 56 -4.86 -5.71 -11.17
N SER A 57 -5.15 -6.84 -11.80
CA SER A 57 -6.06 -7.85 -11.29
C SER A 57 -5.37 -8.76 -10.27
N LEU A 58 -5.99 -8.93 -9.11
CA LEU A 58 -5.54 -9.75 -8.01
C LEU A 58 -6.60 -10.80 -7.67
N ARG A 59 -6.13 -12.02 -7.36
CA ARG A 59 -6.97 -13.03 -6.71
C ARG A 59 -6.85 -12.87 -5.21
N VAL A 60 -7.94 -12.42 -4.59
CA VAL A 60 -8.00 -12.16 -3.16
C VAL A 60 -8.59 -13.38 -2.45
N SER A 61 -7.84 -13.90 -1.48
CA SER A 61 -8.35 -14.89 -0.54
C SER A 61 -8.74 -14.19 0.76
N PRO A 62 -9.82 -14.59 1.44
CA PRO A 62 -10.18 -14.03 2.73
C PRO A 62 -9.01 -14.17 3.72
N LEU A 63 -8.53 -13.05 4.24
CA LEU A 63 -7.50 -13.07 5.29
C LEU A 63 -8.10 -13.67 6.55
N LYS A 64 -7.51 -14.76 7.06
CA LYS A 64 -7.77 -15.20 8.43
C LYS A 64 -7.15 -14.16 9.36
N ARG A 65 -7.97 -13.44 10.11
CA ARG A 65 -7.49 -12.46 11.10
C ARG A 65 -6.53 -13.20 12.05
N ARG A 66 -5.24 -12.82 12.03
CA ARG A 66 -4.32 -13.24 13.08
C ARG A 66 -4.70 -12.45 14.34
N PRO A 67 -4.74 -13.07 15.53
CA PRO A 67 -4.76 -12.29 16.77
C PRO A 67 -3.56 -11.33 16.73
N SER A 68 -3.79 -10.09 17.15
CA SER A 68 -2.77 -9.04 17.22
C SER A 68 -1.56 -9.59 17.97
N ALA A 69 -0.50 -9.98 17.26
CA ALA A 69 0.81 -10.17 17.87
C ALA A 69 1.26 -8.77 18.29
N MET A 70 1.12 -8.39 19.56
CA MET A 70 1.99 -8.76 20.67
C MET A 70 3.44 -8.41 20.33
N GLU A 71 3.88 -7.30 20.95
CA GLU A 71 5.24 -6.81 21.14
C GLU A 71 6.25 -7.06 20.01
N GLN A 72 6.59 -6.00 19.27
CA GLN A 72 7.91 -5.95 18.65
C GLN A 72 8.90 -5.67 19.78
N PRO A 73 9.91 -6.52 20.03
CA PRO A 73 10.94 -6.17 21.00
C PRO A 73 11.67 -4.95 20.46
N SER A 74 11.60 -3.85 21.22
CA SER A 74 12.44 -2.68 21.04
C SER A 74 13.89 -3.15 21.02
N ARG A 75 14.55 -2.96 19.88
CA ARG A 75 16.01 -2.93 19.85
C ARG A 75 16.44 -1.49 19.74
#